data_AF-A0A6B3H2S8-F1
#
_entry.id   AF-A0A6B3H2S8-F1
#
_cell.length_a   1.000
_cell.length_b   1.000
_cell.length_c   1.000
_cell.angle_alpha   90.00
_cell.angle_beta   90.00
_cell.angle_gamma   90.00
#
_symmetry.space_group_name_H-M   'P 1'
#
loop_
_entity.id
_entity.type
_entity.pdbx_description
1 polymer ?
#
loop_
_entity_poly.entity_id
_entity_poly.type
_entity_poly.pdbx_seq_one_letter_code
_entity_poly.pdbx_strand_id
1 'polypeptide(L)'
;TAVGEMNNSLPGKLDSLYGSIRSGAPSAQVVVLGYPRFYQLSGSCIAGLTEAERTAINDASDVLNGVLAKRAADAGFTFSSVVDEFTG
;
A
#
# COMPACT_ATOMS: atom_id res chain seq x y z
N THR A 1 10.05 -10.43 -8.50
CA THR A 1 9.36 -10.70 -7.22
C THR A 1 8.25 -9.68 -7.04
N ALA A 2 7.27 -9.92 -6.17
CA ALA A 2 6.20 -8.94 -5.91
C ALA A 2 6.77 -7.57 -5.48
N VAL A 3 7.76 -7.56 -4.57
CA VAL A 3 8.47 -6.34 -4.15
C VAL A 3 9.16 -5.62 -5.32
N GLY A 4 9.75 -6.36 -6.26
CA GLY A 4 10.32 -5.78 -7.47
C GLY A 4 9.28 -5.09 -8.35
N GLU A 5 8.10 -5.68 -8.53
CA GLU A 5 7.01 -5.06 -9.28
C GLU A 5 6.51 -3.78 -8.59
N MET A 6 6.40 -3.79 -7.26
CA MET A 6 5.98 -2.63 -6.48
C MET A 6 6.99 -1.48 -6.57
N ASN A 7 8.29 -1.77 -6.54
CA ASN A 7 9.31 -0.72 -6.59
C ASN A 7 9.58 -0.20 -8.00
N ASN A 8 9.51 -1.06 -9.01
CA ASN A 8 10.02 -0.72 -10.35
C ASN A 8 8.91 -0.41 -11.36
N SER A 9 7.76 -1.08 -11.26
CA SER A 9 6.69 -1.01 -12.27
C SER A 9 5.49 -0.20 -11.80
N LEU A 10 5.08 -0.41 -10.54
CA LEU A 10 3.89 0.22 -9.96
C LEU A 10 3.95 1.76 -9.93
N PRO A 11 5.08 2.44 -9.65
CA PRO A 11 5.13 3.90 -9.60
C PRO A 11 4.59 4.57 -10.88
N GLY A 12 5.06 4.14 -12.05
CA GLY A 12 4.62 4.71 -13.33
C GLY A 12 3.16 4.44 -13.66
N LYS A 13 2.61 3.31 -13.18
CA LYS A 13 1.17 3.01 -13.31
C LYS A 13 0.33 3.93 -12.43
N LEU A 14 0.76 4.16 -11.19
CA LEU A 14 0.10 5.08 -10.26
C LEU A 14 0.14 6.51 -10.78
N ASP A 15 1.24 6.94 -11.39
CA ASP A 15 1.36 8.28 -11.99
C ASP A 15 0.35 8.51 -13.10
N SER A 16 0.23 7.52 -13.99
CA SER A 16 -0.72 7.57 -15.10
C SER A 16 -2.16 7.64 -14.58
N LEU A 17 -2.47 6.86 -13.54
CA LEU A 17 -3.77 6.86 -12.88
C LEU A 17 -4.06 8.21 -12.20
N TYR A 18 -3.13 8.70 -11.37
CA TYR A 18 -3.32 9.92 -10.59
C TYR A 18 -3.36 11.17 -11.48
N GLY A 19 -2.58 11.20 -12.56
CA GLY A 19 -2.68 12.23 -13.59
C GLY A 19 -4.06 12.22 -14.27
N SER A 20 -4.60 11.05 -14.56
CA SER A 20 -5.96 10.92 -15.14
C SER A 20 -7.06 11.37 -14.18
N ILE A 21 -6.93 11.05 -12.88
CA ILE A 21 -7.86 11.53 -11.85
C ILE A 21 -7.81 13.05 -11.76
N ARG A 22 -6.60 13.64 -11.72
CA ARG A 22 -6.44 15.10 -11.61
C ARG A 22 -6.99 15.83 -12.84
N SER A 23 -6.80 15.28 -14.04
CA SER A 23 -7.35 15.90 -15.26
C SER A 23 -8.88 15.82 -15.31
N GLY A 24 -9.47 14.70 -14.86
CA GLY A 24 -10.92 14.50 -14.83
C GLY A 24 -11.62 15.25 -13.70
N ALA A 25 -10.93 15.52 -12.58
CA ALA A 25 -11.48 16.16 -11.40
C ALA A 25 -10.48 17.16 -10.78
N PRO A 26 -10.19 18.29 -11.43
CA PRO A 26 -9.13 19.21 -11.01
C PRO A 26 -9.34 19.77 -9.61
N SER A 27 -10.58 19.98 -9.20
CA SER A 27 -10.96 20.54 -7.89
C SER A 27 -11.24 19.48 -6.81
N ALA A 28 -11.14 18.19 -7.11
CA ALA A 28 -11.43 17.15 -6.13
C ALA A 28 -10.32 17.04 -5.06
N GLN A 29 -10.74 16.80 -3.83
CA GLN A 29 -9.88 16.24 -2.80
C GLN A 29 -9.81 14.73 -3.02
N VAL A 30 -8.59 14.21 -3.17
CA VAL A 30 -8.35 12.78 -3.39
C VAL A 30 -7.57 12.23 -2.22
N VAL A 31 -8.11 11.16 -1.63
CA VAL A 31 -7.48 10.41 -0.54
C VAL A 31 -7.20 8.99 -1.04
N VAL A 32 -5.93 8.60 -1.02
CA VAL A 32 -5.48 7.25 -1.35
C VAL A 32 -5.37 6.45 -0.06
N LEU A 33 -6.17 5.40 0.06
CA LEU A 33 -6.10 4.48 1.21
C LEU A 33 -4.99 3.45 0.97
N GLY A 34 -4.22 3.19 2.02
CA GLY A 34 -3.27 2.08 2.06
C GLY A 34 -3.92 0.72 2.27
N TYR A 35 -3.09 -0.29 2.42
CA TYR A 35 -3.45 -1.66 2.76
C TYR A 35 -3.06 -1.99 4.20
N PRO A 36 -3.80 -2.87 4.89
CA PRO A 36 -3.42 -3.31 6.21
C PRO A 36 -2.20 -4.25 6.15
N ARG A 37 -1.60 -4.49 7.32
CA ARG A 37 -0.79 -5.68 7.54
C ARG A 37 -1.75 -6.87 7.69
N PHE A 38 -1.52 -7.93 6.92
CA PHE A 38 -2.48 -9.03 6.82
C PHE A 38 -2.44 -9.97 8.03
N TYR A 39 -1.32 -10.03 8.73
CA TYR A 39 -1.12 -11.00 9.80
C TYR A 39 -0.69 -10.33 11.10
N GLN A 40 -1.32 -10.75 12.19
CA GLN A 40 -0.76 -10.63 13.53
C GLN A 40 0.37 -11.67 13.70
N LEU A 41 1.57 -11.19 14.01
CA LEU A 41 2.74 -12.04 14.26
C LEU A 41 2.77 -12.50 15.73
N SER A 42 3.49 -13.59 16.01
CA SER A 42 3.62 -14.17 17.37
C SER A 42 2.29 -14.62 18.01
N GLY A 43 1.22 -14.78 17.21
CA GLY A 43 -0.06 -15.35 17.63
C GLY A 43 -0.18 -16.86 17.33
N SER A 44 -1.21 -17.50 17.89
CA SER A 44 -1.52 -18.92 17.67
C SER A 44 -2.25 -19.18 16.34
N CYS A 45 -1.75 -18.61 15.24
CA CYS A 45 -2.30 -18.90 13.91
C CYS A 45 -1.84 -20.30 13.48
N ILE A 46 -2.71 -21.30 13.70
CA ILE A 46 -2.37 -22.74 13.64
C ILE A 46 -2.51 -23.32 12.20
N ALA A 47 -2.84 -22.53 11.18
CA ALA A 47 -3.06 -23.05 9.83
C ALA A 47 -2.44 -22.19 8.71
N GLY A 48 -1.90 -22.88 7.69
CA GLY A 48 -1.47 -22.28 6.42
C GLY A 48 0.00 -21.88 6.40
N LEU A 49 0.28 -20.61 6.69
CA LEU A 49 1.59 -19.99 6.47
C LEU A 49 2.47 -20.01 7.73
N THR A 50 3.76 -20.26 7.52
CA THR A 50 4.79 -20.10 8.54
C THR A 50 4.86 -18.65 9.02
N GLU A 51 5.42 -18.44 10.22
CA GLU A 51 5.64 -17.07 10.72
C GLU A 51 6.52 -16.25 9.77
N ALA A 52 7.54 -16.86 9.18
CA ALA A 52 8.41 -16.20 8.20
C ALA A 52 7.64 -15.75 6.94
N GLU A 53 6.74 -16.57 6.41
CA GLU A 53 5.90 -16.20 5.27
C GLU A 53 4.91 -15.08 5.63
N ARG A 54 4.32 -15.13 6.82
CA ARG A 54 3.42 -14.06 7.31
C ARG A 54 4.16 -12.74 7.49
N THR A 55 5.37 -12.77 8.05
CA THR A 55 6.26 -11.60 8.14
C THR A 55 6.57 -11.05 6.75
N ALA A 56 6.96 -11.91 5.80
CA ALA A 56 7.27 -11.48 4.44
C ALA A 56 6.06 -10.81 3.74
N ILE A 57 4.84 -11.27 4.01
CA ILE A 57 3.61 -10.63 3.49
C ILE A 57 3.37 -9.26 4.13
N ASN A 58 3.55 -9.13 5.45
CA ASN A 58 3.44 -7.83 6.10
C ASN A 58 4.50 -6.83 5.60
N ASP A 59 5.74 -7.28 5.43
CA ASP A 59 6.81 -6.46 4.86
C ASP A 59 6.48 -6.02 3.43
N ALA A 60 5.86 -6.91 2.64
CA ALA A 60 5.38 -6.56 1.30
C ALA A 60 4.26 -5.50 1.35
N SER A 61 3.31 -5.58 2.29
CA SER A 61 2.31 -4.53 2.53
C SER A 61 2.96 -3.20 2.89
N ASP A 62 4.00 -3.22 3.73
CA ASP A 62 4.71 -1.99 4.12
C ASP A 62 5.42 -1.35 2.92
N VAL A 63 6.05 -2.15 2.04
CA VAL A 63 6.63 -1.66 0.78
C VAL A 63 5.54 -1.07 -0.12
N LEU A 64 4.40 -1.76 -0.28
CA LEU A 64 3.29 -1.28 -1.09
C LEU A 64 2.78 0.08 -0.60
N ASN A 65 2.56 0.20 0.72
CA ASN A 65 2.11 1.42 1.35
C ASN A 65 3.12 2.55 1.20
N GLY A 66 4.41 2.28 1.29
CA GLY A 66 5.46 3.25 1.03
C GLY A 66 5.41 3.81 -0.40
N VAL A 67 5.20 2.93 -1.39
CA VAL A 67 5.04 3.34 -2.80
C VAL A 67 3.77 4.18 -2.98
N LEU A 68 2.64 3.74 -2.44
CA LEU A 68 1.36 4.46 -2.52
C LEU A 68 1.47 5.85 -1.87
N ALA A 69 2.01 5.93 -0.66
CA ALA A 69 2.19 7.17 0.07
C ALA A 69 3.07 8.15 -0.71
N LYS A 70 4.20 7.66 -1.25
CA LYS A 70 5.09 8.48 -2.07
C LYS A 70 4.40 8.99 -3.33
N ARG A 71 3.74 8.12 -4.12
CA ARG A 71 3.09 8.54 -5.37
C ARG A 71 1.90 9.46 -5.11
N ALA A 72 1.15 9.24 -4.03
CA ALA A 72 0.06 10.12 -3.63
C ALA A 72 0.59 11.52 -3.31
N ALA A 73 1.67 11.62 -2.51
CA ALA A 73 2.31 12.88 -2.19
C ALA A 73 2.86 13.59 -3.45
N ASP A 74 3.54 12.86 -4.34
CA ASP A 74 4.06 13.39 -5.61
C ASP A 74 2.92 13.94 -6.51
N ALA A 75 1.69 13.39 -6.42
CA ALA A 75 0.50 13.85 -7.14
C ALA A 75 -0.33 14.93 -6.41
N GLY A 76 0.11 15.35 -5.21
CA GLY A 76 -0.64 16.30 -4.38
C GLY A 76 -1.94 15.73 -3.80
N PHE A 77 -2.00 14.41 -3.62
CA PHE A 77 -3.09 13.70 -2.95
C PHE A 77 -2.74 13.40 -1.50
N THR A 78 -3.75 13.16 -0.66
CA THR A 78 -3.55 12.68 0.71
C THR A 78 -3.42 11.17 0.71
N PHE A 79 -2.45 10.62 1.45
CA PHE A 79 -2.40 9.20 1.76
C PHE A 79 -2.93 8.98 3.18
N SER A 80 -3.81 7.99 3.35
CA SER A 80 -4.25 7.50 4.66
C SER A 80 -3.80 6.07 4.82
N SER A 81 -2.94 5.84 5.81
CA SER A 81 -2.71 4.48 6.32
C SER A 81 -4.03 3.92 6.86
N VAL A 82 -4.17 2.59 6.77
CA VAL A 82 -5.22 1.84 7.48
C VAL A 82 -4.60 0.82 8.45
N VAL A 83 -3.27 0.85 8.62
CA VAL A 83 -2.55 -0.16 9.42
C VAL A 83 -2.99 -0.09 10.88
N ASP A 84 -3.21 1.11 11.41
CA ASP A 84 -3.61 1.36 12.79
C ASP A 84 -5.06 0.93 13.05
N GLU A 85 -6.01 1.23 12.16
CA GLU A 85 -7.39 0.75 12.32
C GLU A 85 -7.52 -0.77 12.24
N PHE A 86 -6.56 -1.44 11.59
CA PHE A 86 -6.50 -2.89 11.46
C PHE A 86 -5.51 -3.55 12.41
N THR A 87 -4.87 -2.79 13.31
CA THR A 87 -3.98 -3.36 14.33
C THR A 87 -4.82 -3.95 15.46
N GLY A 88 -4.76 -5.28 15.63
CA GLY A 88 -5.47 -6.04 16.66
C GLY A 88 -5.10 -7.52 16.64
#